data_AF-A0A8X6MKW2-F1
#
_entry.id   AF-A0A8X6MKW2-F1
#
_cell.length_a   1.000
_cell.length_b   1.000
_cell.length_c   1.000
_cell.angle_alpha   90.00
_cell.angle_beta   90.00
_cell.angle_gamma   90.00
#
_symmetry.space_group_name_H-M   'P 1'
#
loop_
_entity.id
_entity.type
_entity.pdbx_description
1 polymer ?
#
loop_
_entity_poly.entity_id
_entity_poly.type
_entity_poly.pdbx_seq_one_letter_code
_entity_poly.pdbx_strand_id
1 'polypeptide(L)'
;MQRLSPPTTRHHGQNTIFVSKDLTTCSPIFLRTDSVKKGLQPPYEGPYKIVKRSEKVFRILRHGKEVSVSVDRLKPAYVPKELVDIPAGVHRKENVSSQPNEILDTGEEKSTGSSSRQETTTRFGRSVRFNPK
;
A
#
# COMPACT_ATOMS: atom_id res chain seq x y z
N MET A 1 49.44 22.44 -24.33
CA MET A 1 48.39 21.80 -23.49
C MET A 1 47.03 22.19 -24.06
N GLN A 2 46.23 21.23 -24.53
CA GLN A 2 44.91 21.49 -25.10
C GLN A 2 43.86 21.50 -23.98
N ARG A 3 43.03 22.55 -23.91
CA ARG A 3 41.94 22.68 -22.92
C ARG A 3 40.76 21.82 -23.38
N LEU A 4 40.50 20.72 -22.67
CA LEU A 4 39.30 19.91 -22.82
C LEU A 4 38.27 20.37 -21.78
N SER A 5 37.19 21.00 -22.23
CA SER A 5 36.01 21.27 -21.41
C SER A 5 34.93 20.25 -21.76
N PRO A 6 34.16 19.73 -20.77
CA PRO A 6 33.02 18.89 -21.07
C PRO A 6 31.98 19.64 -21.91
N PRO A 7 31.27 18.95 -22.82
CA PRO A 7 30.18 19.54 -23.60
C PRO A 7 29.01 19.90 -22.69
N THR A 8 28.27 20.95 -23.06
CA THR A 8 27.09 21.41 -22.32
C THR A 8 26.06 20.28 -22.21
N THR A 9 25.74 19.88 -20.98
CA THR A 9 24.73 18.85 -20.70
C THR A 9 23.34 19.36 -21.03
N ARG A 10 22.56 18.58 -21.78
CA ARG A 10 21.13 18.90 -21.99
C ARG A 10 20.39 18.72 -20.67
N HIS A 11 19.80 19.81 -20.17
CA HIS A 11 18.87 19.75 -19.04
C HIS A 11 17.50 19.30 -19.57
N HIS A 12 17.08 18.08 -19.23
CA HIS A 12 15.75 17.60 -19.59
C HIS A 12 14.78 17.86 -18.43
N GLY A 13 13.76 18.67 -18.69
CA GLY A 13 12.61 18.85 -17.79
C GLY A 13 12.71 20.04 -16.84
N GLN A 14 11.69 20.91 -16.89
CA GLN A 14 11.28 21.64 -15.69
C GLN A 14 10.55 20.63 -14.80
N ASN A 15 11.11 20.32 -13.63
CA ASN A 15 10.47 19.41 -12.69
C ASN A 15 9.21 20.06 -12.14
N THR A 16 8.04 19.73 -12.67
CA THR A 16 6.76 20.14 -12.09
C THR A 16 6.56 19.38 -10.79
N ILE A 17 6.57 20.10 -9.67
CA ILE A 17 6.34 19.51 -8.34
C ILE A 17 4.86 19.14 -8.22
N PHE A 18 4.58 17.87 -7.98
CA PHE A 18 3.22 17.40 -7.71
C PHE A 18 2.90 17.53 -6.22
N VAL A 19 1.84 18.28 -5.91
CA VAL A 19 1.26 18.36 -4.57
C VAL A 19 -0.19 17.94 -4.67
N SER A 20 -0.62 16.99 -3.84
CA SER A 20 -2.02 16.55 -3.83
C SER A 20 -2.91 17.66 -3.29
N LYS A 21 -3.91 18.05 -4.10
CA LYS A 21 -4.91 19.08 -3.77
C LYS A 21 -5.65 18.76 -2.47
N ASP A 22 -5.88 17.47 -2.21
CA ASP A 22 -6.60 16.97 -1.04
C ASP A 22 -5.89 17.29 0.29
N LEU A 23 -4.60 17.66 0.30
CA LEU A 23 -3.92 18.05 1.54
C LEU A 23 -4.55 19.29 2.21
N THR A 24 -5.25 20.12 1.44
CA THR A 24 -5.97 21.28 1.99
C THR A 24 -7.24 20.89 2.74
N THR A 25 -7.90 19.79 2.35
CA THR A 25 -9.22 19.38 2.84
C THR A 25 -9.21 18.11 3.71
N CYS A 26 -8.23 17.22 3.53
CA CYS A 26 -8.19 15.92 4.22
C CYS A 26 -8.02 16.06 5.74
N SER A 27 -8.71 15.24 6.53
CA SER A 27 -8.59 15.26 8.00
C SER A 27 -7.44 14.38 8.51
N PRO A 28 -7.38 13.08 8.16
CA PRO A 28 -6.21 12.25 8.44
C PRO A 28 -5.18 12.29 7.30
N ILE A 29 -3.91 12.23 7.66
CA ILE A 29 -2.75 12.17 6.74
C ILE A 29 -1.75 11.11 7.17
N PHE A 30 -1.08 10.51 6.20
CA PHE A 30 0.09 9.66 6.41
C PHE A 30 1.37 10.50 6.39
N LEU A 31 2.26 10.24 7.36
CA LEU A 31 3.57 10.89 7.47
C LEU A 31 4.69 9.97 6.99
N ARG A 32 5.55 10.45 6.10
CA ARG A 32 6.76 9.71 5.70
C ARG A 32 7.84 9.78 6.78
N THR A 33 8.39 8.63 7.14
CA THR A 33 9.56 8.53 8.02
C THR A 33 10.82 8.44 7.16
N ASP A 34 11.69 9.45 7.24
CA ASP A 34 12.93 9.55 6.45
C ASP A 34 14.16 8.98 7.18
N SER A 35 14.00 8.47 8.40
CA SER A 35 15.07 7.80 9.14
C SER A 35 15.43 6.44 8.55
N VAL A 36 16.64 5.94 8.85
CA VAL A 36 17.07 4.57 8.48
C VAL A 36 16.07 3.56 9.03
N LYS A 37 15.53 2.72 8.15
CA LYS A 37 14.46 1.75 8.45
C LYS A 37 15.03 0.37 8.72
N LYS A 38 14.33 -0.38 9.56
CA LYS A 38 14.51 -1.83 9.64
C LYS A 38 13.82 -2.49 8.44
N GLY A 39 14.23 -3.72 8.11
CA GLY A 39 13.58 -4.50 7.06
C GLY A 39 12.06 -4.61 7.29
N LEU A 40 11.28 -4.56 6.20
CA LEU A 40 9.81 -4.66 6.20
C LEU A 40 9.06 -3.57 6.97
N GLN A 41 9.71 -2.46 7.34
CA GLN A 41 9.02 -1.32 7.97
C GLN A 41 8.34 -0.44 6.91
N PRO A 42 7.04 -0.08 7.08
CA PRO A 42 6.34 0.77 6.13
C PRO A 42 6.99 2.17 6.07
N PRO A 43 7.03 2.79 4.88
CA PRO A 43 7.67 4.09 4.72
C PRO A 43 6.85 5.26 5.29
N TYR A 44 5.55 5.05 5.45
CA TYR A 44 4.64 6.00 6.04
C TYR A 44 4.07 5.45 7.34
N GLU A 45 3.91 6.32 8.32
CA GLU A 45 3.29 6.03 9.60
C GLU A 45 1.93 6.73 9.67
N GLY A 46 0.95 5.99 10.21
CA GLY A 46 -0.28 6.47 10.85
C GLY A 46 -1.20 7.40 10.05
N PRO A 47 -2.53 7.29 10.18
CA PRO A 47 -3.40 8.42 9.95
C PRO A 47 -3.27 9.40 11.13
N TYR A 48 -2.60 10.53 10.89
CA TYR A 48 -2.44 11.60 11.87
C TYR A 48 -3.46 12.71 11.63
N LYS A 49 -3.99 13.28 12.71
CA LYS A 49 -4.86 14.46 12.64
C LYS A 49 -4.04 15.72 12.40
N ILE A 50 -4.46 16.52 11.43
CA ILE A 50 -3.90 17.86 11.22
C ILE A 50 -4.49 18.84 12.24
N VAL A 51 -3.63 19.60 12.92
CA VAL A 51 -4.00 20.67 13.86
C VAL A 51 -4.01 22.03 13.15
N LYS A 52 -2.98 22.33 12.35
CA LYS A 52 -2.88 23.59 11.58
C LYS A 52 -2.31 23.32 10.19
N ARG A 53 -2.82 24.06 9.19
CA ARG A 53 -2.37 24.02 7.79
C ARG A 53 -1.66 25.32 7.43
N SER A 54 -0.57 25.22 6.69
CA SER A 54 0.12 26.31 6.00
C SER A 54 0.61 25.79 4.65
N GLU A 55 1.06 26.67 3.75
CA GLU A 55 1.39 26.34 2.36
C GLU A 55 2.49 25.27 2.24
N LYS A 56 3.53 25.38 3.07
CA LYS A 56 4.70 24.48 3.04
C LYS A 56 4.81 23.57 4.24
N VAL A 57 4.14 23.91 5.34
CA VAL A 57 4.33 23.29 6.65
C VAL A 57 2.99 23.02 7.31
N PHE A 58 2.82 21.82 7.86
CA PHE A 58 1.62 21.39 8.57
C PHE A 58 2.00 21.06 10.01
N ARG A 59 1.10 21.39 10.95
CA ARG A 59 1.21 20.92 12.33
C ARG A 59 0.27 19.74 12.52
N ILE A 60 0.80 18.62 12.94
CA ILE A 60 0.06 17.37 13.10
C ILE A 60 0.13 16.90 14.56
N LEU A 61 -0.88 16.17 15.01
CA LEU A 61 -0.88 15.56 16.33
C LEU A 61 -0.28 14.16 16.26
N ARG A 62 0.98 14.01 16.68
CA ARG A 62 1.73 12.75 16.70
C ARG A 62 2.05 12.36 18.14
N HIS A 63 1.55 11.20 18.58
CA HIS A 63 1.70 10.71 19.96
C HIS A 63 1.32 11.76 21.02
N GLY A 64 0.23 12.49 20.80
CA GLY A 64 -0.25 13.55 21.70
C GLY A 64 0.55 14.85 21.69
N LYS A 65 1.57 14.97 20.83
CA LYS A 65 2.39 16.17 20.68
C LYS A 65 2.18 16.81 19.30
N GLU A 66 2.17 18.13 19.25
CA GLU A 66 2.15 18.86 17.99
C GLU A 66 3.54 18.84 17.35
N VAL A 67 3.62 18.31 16.12
CA VAL A 67 4.86 18.23 15.35
C VAL A 67 4.70 19.01 14.04
N SER A 68 5.72 19.76 13.68
CA SER A 68 5.79 20.52 12.43
C SER A 68 6.40 19.67 11.31
N VAL A 69 5.73 19.59 10.16
CA VAL A 69 6.13 18.72 9.05
C VAL A 69 5.99 19.46 7.72
N SER A 70 6.99 19.34 6.84
CA SER A 70 6.88 19.82 5.45
C SER A 70 5.84 19.05 4.64
N VAL A 71 5.21 19.73 3.69
CA VAL A 71 4.21 19.15 2.77
C VAL A 71 4.75 17.95 1.98
N ASP A 72 6.05 17.94 1.65
CA ASP A 72 6.70 16.90 0.85
C ASP A 72 6.72 15.51 1.51
N ARG A 73 6.47 15.46 2.81
CA ARG A 73 6.44 14.21 3.60
C ARG A 73 5.02 13.74 3.89
N LEU A 74 4.01 14.44 3.38
CA LEU A 74 2.61 14.16 3.66
C LEU A 74 1.94 13.47 2.49
N LYS A 75 1.01 12.59 2.83
CA LYS A 75 0.07 11.99 1.89
C LYS A 75 -1.32 11.99 2.52
N PRO A 76 -2.39 12.35 1.78
CA PRO A 76 -3.75 12.19 2.28
C PRO A 76 -4.02 10.74 2.71
N ALA A 77 -4.69 10.54 3.83
CA ALA A 77 -5.14 9.22 4.26
C ALA A 77 -6.60 9.02 3.88
N TYR A 78 -6.86 8.09 2.97
CA TYR A 78 -8.21 7.68 2.60
C TYR A 78 -8.62 6.52 3.49
N VAL A 79 -9.17 6.84 4.67
CA VAL A 79 -9.69 5.87 5.63
C VAL A 79 -11.21 6.00 5.73
N PRO A 80 -11.95 4.89 5.87
CA PRO A 80 -13.37 4.93 6.18
C PRO A 80 -13.63 5.76 7.45
N LYS A 81 -14.71 6.55 7.46
CA LYS A 81 -15.04 7.46 8.58
C LYS A 81 -15.13 6.75 9.93
N GLU A 82 -15.57 5.49 9.93
CA GLU A 82 -15.74 4.66 11.12
C GLU A 82 -14.41 4.32 11.84
N LEU A 83 -13.29 4.39 11.12
CA LEU A 83 -11.96 4.05 11.67
C LEU A 83 -11.20 5.26 12.22
N VAL A 84 -11.71 6.49 12.03
CA VAL A 84 -10.97 7.73 12.32
C VAL A 84 -11.28 8.29 13.71
N ASP A 85 -12.44 7.93 14.27
CA ASP A 85 -12.90 8.43 15.58
C ASP A 85 -12.47 7.54 16.75
N ILE A 86 -11.66 6.51 16.49
CA ILE A 86 -11.14 5.62 17.54
C ILE A 86 -9.87 6.28 18.13
N PRO A 87 -9.84 6.64 19.42
CA PRO A 87 -8.65 7.22 20.03
C PRO A 87 -7.48 6.24 19.89
N ALA A 88 -6.35 6.77 19.42
CA ALA A 88 -5.10 6.04 19.18
C ALA A 88 -4.63 5.34 20.47
N GLY A 89 -5.09 4.10 20.68
CA GLY A 89 -4.84 3.33 21.90
C GLY A 89 -5.29 1.87 21.82
N VAL A 90 -6.22 1.51 20.93
CA VAL A 90 -6.57 0.10 20.73
C VAL A 90 -5.77 -0.46 19.56
N HIS A 91 -4.60 -1.02 19.87
CA HIS A 91 -3.99 -2.00 18.97
C HIS A 91 -4.97 -3.16 18.87
N ARG A 92 -5.80 -3.18 17.82
CA ARG A 92 -6.54 -4.38 17.45
C ARG A 92 -5.46 -5.38 17.01
N LYS A 93 -5.01 -6.23 17.95
CA LYS A 93 -4.34 -7.47 17.58
C LYS A 93 -5.34 -8.19 16.69
N GLU A 94 -5.07 -8.22 15.39
CA GLU A 94 -5.84 -9.03 14.46
C GLU A 94 -5.53 -10.49 14.81
N ASN A 95 -6.32 -11.03 15.73
CA ASN A 95 -6.42 -12.46 15.96
C ASN A 95 -7.20 -13.02 14.77
N VAL A 96 -6.47 -13.42 13.72
CA VAL A 96 -7.04 -14.22 12.64
C VAL A 96 -7.33 -15.60 13.22
N SER A 97 -8.47 -15.73 13.87
CA SER A 97 -9.05 -17.00 14.29
C SER A 97 -9.55 -17.71 13.03
N SER A 98 -8.72 -18.61 12.51
CA SER A 98 -9.08 -19.61 11.53
C SER A 98 -10.30 -20.40 12.03
N GLN A 99 -11.43 -20.27 11.33
CA GLN A 99 -12.54 -21.23 11.41
C GLN A 99 -12.82 -21.70 9.97
N PRO A 100 -12.80 -23.02 9.69
CA PRO A 100 -12.96 -23.57 8.35
C PRO A 100 -14.43 -23.53 7.93
N ASN A 101 -14.70 -23.18 6.66
CA ASN A 101 -16.04 -23.31 6.09
C ASN A 101 -16.38 -24.79 5.90
N GLU A 102 -17.50 -25.19 6.51
CA GLU A 102 -18.17 -26.48 6.38
C GLU A 102 -18.45 -26.84 4.92
N ILE A 103 -18.11 -28.09 4.56
CA ILE A 103 -18.37 -28.70 3.25
C ILE A 103 -19.76 -29.33 3.32
N LEU A 104 -20.68 -28.88 2.46
CA LEU A 104 -21.96 -29.54 2.23
C LEU A 104 -21.78 -30.65 1.18
N ASP A 105 -21.86 -31.88 1.67
CA ASP A 105 -22.01 -33.12 0.91
C ASP A 105 -23.46 -33.24 0.39
N THR A 106 -23.62 -33.46 -0.90
CA THR A 106 -24.84 -34.03 -1.48
C THR A 106 -24.44 -34.81 -2.72
N GLY A 107 -24.24 -36.10 -2.56
CA GLY A 107 -24.14 -37.03 -3.68
C GLY A 107 -25.50 -37.26 -4.35
N GLU A 108 -25.49 -37.50 -5.66
CA GLU A 108 -25.97 -38.74 -6.27
C GLU A 108 -25.71 -38.75 -7.81
N GLU A 109 -25.90 -39.92 -8.40
CA GLU A 109 -25.10 -40.55 -9.45
C GLU A 109 -25.65 -40.40 -10.89
N LYS A 110 -24.79 -40.54 -11.92
CA LYS A 110 -24.74 -41.68 -12.89
C LYS A 110 -24.17 -41.34 -14.28
N SER A 111 -23.35 -42.29 -14.74
CA SER A 111 -23.25 -42.87 -16.10
C SER A 111 -22.19 -42.36 -17.12
N THR A 112 -21.32 -43.32 -17.45
CA THR A 112 -20.79 -43.71 -18.78
C THR A 112 -19.71 -42.87 -19.49
N GLY A 113 -18.54 -43.49 -19.71
CA GLY A 113 -17.88 -43.44 -21.03
C GLY A 113 -16.44 -42.91 -21.15
N SER A 114 -15.45 -43.75 -20.83
CA SER A 114 -14.11 -43.86 -21.47
C SER A 114 -13.01 -42.79 -21.29
N SER A 115 -11.82 -43.32 -21.00
CA SER A 115 -10.45 -42.77 -21.16
C SER A 115 -9.91 -41.84 -20.07
N SER A 116 -9.19 -42.45 -19.11
CA SER A 116 -8.41 -41.78 -18.07
C SER A 116 -7.26 -40.95 -18.67
N ARG A 117 -7.46 -39.64 -18.82
CA ARG A 117 -6.40 -38.71 -19.20
C ARG A 117 -5.86 -38.06 -17.93
N GLN A 118 -4.65 -38.41 -17.52
CA GLN A 118 -4.00 -37.82 -16.34
C GLN A 118 -3.86 -36.30 -16.52
N GLU A 119 -4.47 -35.52 -15.62
CA GLU A 119 -4.35 -34.07 -15.64
C GLU A 119 -2.97 -33.65 -15.11
N THR A 120 -2.23 -32.87 -15.91
CA THR A 120 -0.94 -32.33 -15.49
C THR A 120 -1.13 -30.93 -14.93
N THR A 121 -0.73 -30.73 -13.68
CA THR A 121 -0.90 -29.46 -12.97
C THR A 121 0.46 -28.85 -12.64
N THR A 122 0.58 -27.54 -12.82
CA THR A 122 1.79 -26.79 -12.45
C THR A 122 1.90 -26.60 -10.93
N ARG A 123 3.07 -26.21 -10.43
CA ARG A 123 3.31 -25.96 -8.99
C ARG A 123 2.35 -24.94 -8.32
N PHE A 124 1.66 -24.13 -9.11
CA PHE A 124 0.66 -23.16 -8.64
C PHE A 124 -0.79 -23.64 -8.84
N GLY A 125 -1.00 -24.94 -9.08
CA GLY A 125 -2.35 -25.51 -9.18
C GLY A 125 -3.06 -25.26 -10.51
N ARG A 126 -2.41 -24.65 -11.50
CA ARG A 126 -3.01 -24.42 -12.82
C ARG A 126 -2.91 -25.67 -13.69
N SER A 127 -4.05 -26.19 -14.14
CA SER A 127 -4.14 -27.31 -15.08
C SER A 127 -3.70 -26.90 -16.48
N VAL A 128 -2.84 -27.72 -17.11
CA VAL A 128 -2.32 -27.46 -18.45
C VAL A 128 -2.55 -28.69 -19.32
N ARG A 129 -3.01 -28.47 -20.55
CA ARG A 129 -3.20 -29.52 -21.56
C ARG A 129 -2.21 -29.30 -22.69
N PHE A 130 -1.44 -30.35 -23.01
CA PHE A 130 -0.59 -30.36 -24.19
C PHE A 130 -1.27 -31.16 -25.30
N ASN A 131 -1.31 -30.60 -26.50
CA ASN A 131 -1.77 -31.30 -27.69
C ASN A 131 -0.59 -32.11 -28.27
N PRO A 132 -0.77 -33.40 -28.55
CA PRO A 132 0.25 -34.17 -29.26
C PRO A 132 0.41 -33.61 -30.69
N LYS A 133 1.62 -33.77 -31.25
CA LYS A 133 1.93 -33.45 -32.66
C LYS A 133 1.40 -34.51 -33.60
#